data_AF-A0AAW0XZG0-F1
#
_entry.id   AF-A0AAW0XZG0-F1
#
_cell.length_a   1.000
_cell.length_b   1.000
_cell.length_c   1.000
_cell.angle_alpha   90.00
_cell.angle_beta   90.00
_cell.angle_gamma   90.00
#
_symmetry.space_group_name_H-M   'P 1'
#
loop_
_entity.id
_entity.type
_entity.pdbx_description
1 polymer ?
#
loop_
_entity_poly.entity_id
_entity_poly.type
_entity_poly.pdbx_seq_one_letter_code
_entity_poly.pdbx_strand_id
1 'polypeptide(L)'
;MDTCYTPGLRSLNSFMGCLKNVFFNDISILQQLKEGNKSTRYIGMSQQPPLDSKCNKKDMVQVTLSTESASIKLTNPNPENYRILISFRPSISRSVVASGYVYVLNTWSEWE
;
A
#
# COMPACT_ATOMS: atom_id res chain seq x y z
N MET A 1 28.14 -13.10 22.43
CA MET A 1 27.30 -13.50 21.29
C MET A 1 26.84 -12.22 20.63
N ASP A 2 27.61 -11.75 19.64
CA ASP A 2 27.35 -10.50 18.96
C ASP A 2 26.16 -10.66 18.02
N THR A 3 25.13 -9.86 18.25
CA THR A 3 23.96 -9.79 17.38
C THR A 3 24.38 -9.04 16.12
N CYS A 4 24.53 -9.79 15.02
CA CYS A 4 24.82 -9.23 13.70
C CYS A 4 23.63 -8.37 13.25
N TYR A 5 23.70 -7.07 13.50
CA TYR A 5 22.76 -6.08 12.97
C TYR A 5 23.13 -5.85 11.50
N THR A 6 22.73 -6.75 10.60
CA THR A 6 22.84 -6.48 9.16
C THR A 6 21.92 -5.30 8.87
N PRO A 7 22.45 -4.11 8.53
CA PRO A 7 21.61 -3.00 8.13
C PRO A 7 20.94 -3.45 6.83
N GLY A 8 19.65 -3.77 6.89
CA GLY A 8 18.87 -4.01 5.68
C GLY A 8 19.00 -2.81 4.75
N LEU A 9 18.88 -3.04 3.43
CA LEU A 9 18.84 -1.94 2.48
C LEU A 9 17.80 -0.91 2.95
N ARG A 10 18.25 0.33 3.15
CA ARG A 10 17.42 1.45 3.57
C ARG A 10 16.51 1.82 2.39
N SER A 11 15.42 1.10 2.22
CA SER A 11 14.41 1.43 1.22
C SER A 11 13.58 2.60 1.76
N LEU A 12 13.64 3.74 1.07
CA LEU A 12 12.78 4.88 1.39
C LEU A 12 11.32 4.62 1.02
N ASN A 13 11.07 3.68 0.10
CA ASN A 13 9.73 3.33 -0.39
C ASN A 13 9.57 1.81 -0.46
N SER A 14 8.52 1.28 0.17
CA SER A 14 8.18 -0.13 0.01
C SER A 14 7.40 -0.31 -1.28
N PHE A 15 7.84 -1.23 -2.15
CA PHE A 15 7.10 -1.57 -3.37
C PHE A 15 5.80 -2.30 -3.02
N MET A 16 4.68 -1.83 -3.58
CA MET A 16 3.37 -2.46 -3.44
C MET A 16 2.84 -2.83 -4.82
N GLY A 17 2.84 -4.13 -5.13
CA GLY A 17 2.44 -4.65 -6.42
C GLY A 17 3.04 -6.04 -6.64
N CYS A 18 3.01 -6.49 -7.89
CA CYS A 18 3.58 -7.77 -8.29
C CYS A 18 4.69 -7.56 -9.31
N LEU A 19 5.65 -8.48 -9.29
CA LEU A 19 6.78 -8.46 -10.19
C LEU A 19 6.59 -9.54 -11.26
N LYS A 20 6.82 -9.16 -12.51
CA LYS A 20 6.88 -10.05 -13.67
C LYS A 20 8.17 -9.75 -14.42
N ASN A 21 8.81 -10.79 -14.99
CA ASN A 21 9.94 -10.63 -15.91
C ASN A 21 11.12 -9.82 -15.32
N VAL A 22 11.53 -10.14 -14.09
CA VAL A 22 12.70 -9.50 -13.46
C VAL A 22 13.95 -10.30 -13.79
N PHE A 23 14.86 -9.67 -14.54
CA PHE A 23 16.12 -10.26 -14.97
C PHE A 23 17.31 -9.51 -14.40
N PHE A 24 18.39 -10.23 -14.12
CA PHE A 24 19.70 -9.68 -13.84
C PHE A 24 20.73 -10.53 -14.57
N ASN A 25 21.56 -9.91 -15.43
CA ASN A 25 22.49 -10.61 -16.31
C ASN A 25 21.83 -11.77 -17.07
N ASP A 26 20.67 -11.51 -17.71
CA ASP A 26 19.88 -12.48 -18.47
C ASP A 26 19.32 -13.68 -17.67
N ILE A 27 19.50 -13.68 -16.34
CA ILE A 27 18.95 -14.70 -15.44
C ILE A 27 17.62 -14.20 -14.86
N SER A 28 16.57 -15.01 -14.99
CA SER A 28 15.26 -14.74 -14.39
C SER A 28 15.31 -14.89 -12.87
N ILE A 29 15.36 -13.76 -12.15
CA ILE A 29 15.46 -13.75 -10.69
C ILE A 29 14.23 -14.36 -10.03
N LEU A 30 13.04 -14.11 -10.57
CA LEU A 30 11.79 -14.67 -10.04
C LEU A 30 11.74 -16.19 -10.14
N GLN A 31 12.32 -16.75 -11.20
CA GLN A 31 12.42 -18.20 -11.38
C GLN A 31 13.44 -18.80 -10.41
N GLN A 32 14.62 -18.19 -10.26
CA GLN A 32 15.65 -18.62 -9.31
C GLN A 32 15.13 -18.61 -7.86
N LEU A 33 14.31 -17.61 -7.51
CA LEU A 33 13.62 -17.55 -6.22
C LEU A 33 12.59 -18.67 -6.04
N LYS A 34 11.87 -19.05 -7.10
CA LYS A 34 10.89 -20.16 -7.07
C LYS A 34 11.58 -21.51 -6.93
N GLU A 35 12.74 -21.68 -7.55
CA GLU A 35 13.54 -22.90 -7.53
C GLU A 35 14.39 -23.03 -6.24
N GLY A 36 14.42 -21.99 -5.40
CA GLY A 36 15.15 -22.00 -4.12
C GLY A 36 16.66 -21.96 -4.27
N ASN A 37 17.17 -21.36 -5.36
CA ASN A 37 18.61 -21.27 -5.59
C ASN A 37 19.28 -20.35 -4.55
N LYS A 38 20.41 -20.79 -4.00
CA LYS A 38 21.22 -20.05 -3.02
C LYS A 38 21.74 -18.70 -3.53
N SER A 39 21.84 -18.52 -4.85
CA SER A 39 22.27 -17.26 -5.47
C SER A 39 21.22 -16.14 -5.39
N THR A 40 19.98 -16.45 -5.02
CA THR A 40 18.90 -15.47 -4.89
C THR A 40 18.19 -15.60 -3.56
N ARG A 41 18.05 -14.49 -2.84
CA ARG A 41 17.35 -14.45 -1.55
C ARG A 41 16.23 -13.42 -1.60
N TYR A 42 15.02 -13.86 -1.30
CA TYR A 42 13.91 -12.94 -1.09
C TYR A 42 14.00 -12.31 0.31
N ILE A 43 13.91 -10.98 0.37
CA ILE A 43 13.87 -10.21 1.61
C ILE A 43 12.61 -9.34 1.52
N GLY A 44 11.57 -9.71 2.27
CA GLY A 44 10.31 -8.99 2.30
C GLY A 44 9.44 -9.40 3.47
N MET A 45 8.37 -8.66 3.72
CA MET A 45 7.43 -8.95 4.81
C MET A 45 6.54 -10.17 4.54
N SER A 46 6.36 -10.54 3.27
CA SER A 46 5.63 -11.74 2.88
C SER A 46 6.50 -12.98 3.05
N GLN A 47 5.89 -14.14 3.28
CA GLN A 47 6.62 -15.42 3.23
C GLN A 47 6.98 -15.83 1.80
N GLN A 48 6.32 -15.26 0.78
CA GLN A 48 6.52 -15.58 -0.63
C GLN A 48 6.79 -14.31 -1.44
N PRO A 49 7.69 -14.38 -2.45
CA PRO A 49 7.89 -13.28 -3.39
C PRO A 49 6.58 -12.96 -4.14
N PRO A 50 6.33 -11.67 -4.47
CA PRO A 50 5.09 -11.23 -5.10
C PRO A 50 5.09 -11.59 -6.61
N LEU A 51 5.02 -12.89 -6.89
CA LEU A 51 5.00 -13.45 -8.24
C LEU A 51 3.68 -13.10 -8.94
N ASP A 52 3.80 -12.69 -10.21
CA ASP A 52 2.69 -12.29 -11.09
C ASP A 52 1.51 -13.29 -11.09
N SER A 53 1.79 -14.60 -10.99
CA SER A 53 0.77 -15.65 -11.01
C SER A 53 -0.21 -15.62 -9.82
N LYS A 54 0.09 -14.86 -8.77
CA LYS A 54 -0.79 -14.64 -7.61
C LYS A 54 -1.13 -13.16 -7.44
N CYS A 55 -0.96 -12.35 -8.49
CA CYS A 55 -1.25 -10.93 -8.44
C CYS A 55 -2.75 -10.65 -8.45
N ASN A 56 -3.36 -10.78 -7.28
CA ASN A 56 -4.74 -10.40 -7.10
C ASN A 56 -4.80 -8.89 -6.89
N LYS A 57 -5.78 -8.25 -7.53
CA LYS A 57 -6.14 -6.87 -7.20
C LYS A 57 -6.42 -6.82 -5.71
N LYS A 58 -5.68 -5.98 -4.99
CA LYS A 58 -5.91 -5.80 -3.56
C LYS A 58 -7.08 -4.84 -3.43
N ASP A 59 -8.20 -5.31 -2.88
CA ASP A 59 -9.41 -4.51 -2.75
C ASP A 59 -9.27 -3.38 -1.71
N MET A 60 -8.32 -3.51 -0.79
CA MET A 60 -8.03 -2.52 0.24
C MET A 60 -6.53 -2.22 0.33
N VAL A 61 -6.20 -0.95 0.13
CA VAL A 61 -4.85 -0.41 0.34
C VAL A 61 -4.80 0.22 1.73
N GLN A 62 -3.82 -0.19 2.53
CA GLN A 62 -3.51 0.47 3.80
C GLN A 62 -2.59 1.65 3.51
N VAL A 63 -2.99 2.84 3.95
CA VAL A 63 -2.20 4.07 3.81
C VAL A 63 -1.95 4.66 5.19
N THR A 64 -0.73 5.11 5.42
CA THR A 64 -0.35 5.87 6.63
C THR A 64 -0.26 7.34 6.27
N LEU A 65 -1.02 8.17 6.97
CA LEU A 65 -0.92 9.63 6.87
C LEU A 65 0.04 10.11 7.95
N SER A 66 1.26 10.43 7.55
CA SER A 66 2.36 10.73 8.48
C SER A 66 2.35 12.17 9.01
N THR A 67 1.50 13.05 8.47
CA THR A 67 1.36 14.45 8.89
C THR A 67 -0.11 14.80 9.04
N GLU A 68 -0.43 15.75 9.92
CA GLU A 68 -1.81 16.23 10.12
C GLU A 68 -2.40 16.89 8.88
N SER A 69 -1.55 17.45 8.01
CA SER A 69 -1.94 18.04 6.73
C SER A 69 -2.13 17.02 5.60
N ALA A 70 -1.71 15.76 5.79
CA ALA A 70 -1.83 14.75 4.76
C ALA A 70 -3.30 14.33 4.61
N SER A 71 -3.82 14.41 3.39
CA SER A 71 -5.19 14.03 3.06
C SER A 71 -5.24 13.28 1.74
N ILE A 72 -6.27 12.46 1.57
CA ILE A 72 -6.54 11.72 0.34
C ILE A 72 -7.86 12.26 -0.23
N LYS A 73 -7.80 12.87 -1.41
CA LYS A 73 -8.99 13.32 -2.12
C LYS A 73 -9.57 12.18 -2.95
N LEU A 74 -10.74 11.69 -2.56
CA LEU A 74 -11.49 10.71 -3.32
C LEU A 74 -12.51 11.43 -4.22
N THR A 75 -12.75 10.88 -5.41
CA THR A 75 -13.80 11.36 -6.32
C THR A 75 -14.87 10.29 -6.44
N ASN A 76 -16.14 10.70 -6.33
CA ASN A 76 -17.26 9.82 -6.57
C ASN A 76 -17.95 10.22 -7.88
N PRO A 77 -17.91 9.37 -8.93
CA PRO A 77 -18.58 9.67 -10.18
C PRO A 77 -20.12 9.60 -10.07
N ASN A 78 -20.65 8.98 -9.02
CA ASN A 78 -22.10 8.85 -8.79
C ASN A 78 -22.55 9.67 -7.57
N PRO A 79 -23.03 10.91 -7.74
CA PRO A 79 -23.39 11.78 -6.61
C PRO A 79 -24.61 11.29 -5.83
N GLU A 80 -25.47 10.44 -6.41
CA GLU A 80 -26.71 10.01 -5.75
C GLU A 80 -26.50 8.90 -4.73
N ASN A 81 -25.41 8.12 -4.88
CA ASN A 81 -25.10 7.02 -3.98
C ASN A 81 -23.63 7.06 -3.59
N TYR A 82 -23.37 7.32 -2.32
CA TYR A 82 -22.04 7.22 -1.75
C TYR A 82 -22.09 6.36 -0.48
N ARG A 83 -21.18 5.39 -0.37
CA ARG A 83 -21.01 4.57 0.82
C ARG A 83 -19.52 4.51 1.14
N ILE A 84 -19.16 5.07 2.29
CA ILE A 84 -17.77 5.14 2.76
C ILE A 84 -17.65 4.18 3.94
N LEU A 85 -16.70 3.24 3.85
CA LEU A 85 -16.32 2.36 4.96
C LEU A 85 -14.84 2.57 5.24
N ILE A 86 -14.53 3.16 6.39
CA ILE A 86 -13.16 3.46 6.80
C ILE A 86 -12.81 2.63 8.04
N SER A 87 -11.67 1.97 7.98
CA SER A 87 -11.03 1.35 9.14
C SER A 87 -9.73 2.06 9.41
N PHE A 88 -9.54 2.59 10.62
CA PHE A 88 -8.36 3.37 10.97
C PHE A 88 -7.81 2.94 12.33
N ARG A 89 -6.51 3.19 12.54
CA ARG A 89 -5.83 3.02 13.82
C ARG A 89 -5.16 4.35 14.17
N PRO A 90 -5.75 5.17 15.05
CA PRO A 90 -5.23 6.49 15.34
C PRO A 90 -3.95 6.40 16.19
N SER A 91 -3.01 7.30 15.93
CA SER A 91 -1.86 7.57 16.80
C SER A 91 -2.08 8.81 17.70
N ILE A 92 -3.12 9.58 17.42
CA ILE A 92 -3.49 10.83 18.09
C ILE A 92 -4.94 10.78 18.59
N SER A 93 -5.25 11.57 19.62
CA SER A 93 -6.56 11.51 20.30
C SER A 93 -7.69 12.25 19.57
N ARG A 94 -7.37 13.17 18.64
CA ARG A 94 -8.34 13.92 17.84
C ARG A 94 -7.83 14.13 16.42
N SER A 95 -8.63 13.77 15.41
CA SER A 95 -8.39 14.10 14.01
C SER A 95 -9.70 14.02 13.22
N VAL A 96 -9.74 14.70 12.06
CA VAL A 96 -10.77 14.47 11.04
C VAL A 96 -10.42 13.20 10.28
N VAL A 97 -11.37 12.27 10.16
CA VAL A 97 -11.16 10.98 9.48
C VAL A 97 -11.67 11.01 8.04
N ALA A 98 -12.73 11.77 7.78
CA ALA A 98 -13.26 12.04 6.47
C ALA A 98 -13.96 13.38 6.48
N SER A 99 -13.94 14.09 5.36
CA SER A 99 -14.77 15.26 5.14
C SER A 99 -15.14 15.35 3.67
N GLY A 100 -16.18 16.10 3.37
CA GLY A 100 -16.63 16.25 2.00
C GLY A 100 -17.62 17.37 1.80
N TYR A 101 -17.91 17.59 0.51
CA TYR A 101 -18.90 18.54 0.04
C TYR A 101 -20.08 17.78 -0.52
N VAL A 102 -21.29 18.20 -0.15
CA VAL A 102 -22.54 17.69 -0.69
C VAL A 102 -23.34 18.86 -1.25
N TYR A 103 -24.04 18.62 -2.35
CA TYR A 103 -24.93 19.60 -2.95
C TYR A 103 -26.37 19.30 -2.53
N VAL A 104 -26.93 20.13 -1.66
CA VAL A 104 -28.27 19.94 -1.06
C VAL A 104 -29.05 21.24 -1.20
N LEU A 105 -30.30 21.15 -1.67
CA LEU A 105 -31.21 22.30 -1.78
C LEU A 105 -30.60 23.51 -2.50
N ASN A 106 -29.92 23.26 -3.63
CA ASN A 106 -29.22 24.25 -4.45
C ASN A 106 -28.04 24.98 -3.77
N THR A 107 -27.52 24.44 -2.66
CA THR A 107 -26.36 24.98 -1.96
C THR A 107 -25.30 23.90 -1.72
N TRP A 108 -24.04 24.31 -1.70
CA TRP A 108 -22.95 23.45 -1.25
C TRP A 108 -22.91 23.45 0.27
N SER A 109 -22.88 22.28 0.87
CA SER A 109 -22.73 22.07 2.30
C SER A 109 -21.57 21.14 2.57
N GLU A 110 -20.92 21.33 3.71
CA GLU A 110 -19.79 20.51 4.16
C GLU A 110 -20.25 19.50 5.21
N TRP A 111 -19.58 18.35 5.26
CA TRP A 111 -19.70 17.38 6.34
C TRP A 111 -18.30 16.92 6.77
N GLU A 112 -18.16 16.64 8.06
CA GLU A 112 -16.95 16.11 8.73
C GLU A 112 -17.33 14.95 9.65
#